data_AF-A0A1H3WDK4-F1
#
_entry.id   AF-A0A1H3WDK4-F1
#
_cell.length_a   1.000
_cell.length_b   1.000
_cell.length_c   1.000
_cell.angle_alpha   90.00
_cell.angle_beta   90.00
_cell.angle_gamma   90.00
#
_symmetry.space_group_name_H-M   'P 1'
#
loop_
_entity.id
_entity.type
_entity.pdbx_description
1 polymer ?
#
loop_
_entity_poly.entity_id
_entity_poly.type
_entity_poly.pdbx_seq_one_letter_code
_entity_poly.pdbx_strand_id
1 'polypeptide(L)'
;MNISADVAADLRVAAVAAGCTVALSLVLRYGLGIAASPLLRLSPIAVYFGYLFLGKGSTGSAFENPRLWMVLTAVVTVATGAYLAT
;
A
#
# COMPACT_ATOMS: atom_id res chain seq x y z
N MET A 1 24.03 -7.13 8.91
CA MET A 1 23.41 -5.92 9.50
C MET A 1 22.25 -6.38 10.37
N ASN A 2 22.28 -6.14 11.68
CA ASN A 2 21.22 -6.55 12.60
C ASN A 2 20.15 -5.43 12.62
N ILE A 3 19.01 -5.67 11.97
CA ILE A 3 17.92 -4.69 11.83
C ILE A 3 16.91 -4.93 12.96
N SER A 4 16.43 -3.87 13.62
CA SER A 4 15.41 -4.01 14.66
C SER A 4 14.09 -4.53 14.09
N ALA A 5 13.29 -5.20 14.93
CA ALA A 5 12.01 -5.78 14.51
C ALA A 5 11.03 -4.73 13.95
N ASP A 6 11.03 -3.53 14.53
CA ASP A 6 10.20 -2.41 14.07
C ASP A 6 10.60 -1.94 12.67
N VAL A 7 11.91 -1.78 12.44
CA VAL A 7 12.43 -1.38 11.12
C VAL A 7 12.13 -2.46 10.08
N ALA A 8 12.22 -3.74 10.46
CA ALA A 8 11.85 -4.84 9.59
C ALA A 8 10.35 -4.87 9.25
N ALA A 9 9.48 -4.50 10.20
CA ALA A 9 8.05 -4.39 9.97
C ALA A 9 7.73 -3.23 9.01
N ASP A 10 8.32 -2.06 9.24
CA ASP A 10 8.16 -0.89 8.37
C ASP A 10 8.57 -1.20 6.93
N LEU A 11 9.74 -1.82 6.75
CA LEU A 11 10.25 -2.25 5.45
C LEU A 11 9.28 -3.17 4.73
N ARG A 12 8.58 -4.06 5.44
CA ARG A 12 7.57 -4.94 4.85
C ARG A 12 6.35 -4.16 4.39
N VAL A 13 5.81 -3.25 5.22
CA VAL A 13 4.66 -2.42 4.82
C VAL A 13 5.03 -1.55 3.61
N ALA A 14 6.21 -0.94 3.63
CA ALA A 14 6.72 -0.14 2.51
C ALA A 14 6.88 -0.98 1.22
N ALA A 15 7.47 -2.17 1.34
CA ALA A 15 7.66 -3.08 0.20
C ALA A 15 6.32 -3.54 -0.39
N VAL A 16 5.32 -3.82 0.44
CA VAL A 16 3.96 -4.17 -0.01
C VAL A 16 3.32 -2.99 -0.75
N ALA A 17 3.39 -1.78 -0.21
CA ALA A 17 2.84 -0.59 -0.86
C ALA A 17 3.52 -0.28 -2.21
N ALA A 18 4.85 -0.36 -2.26
CA ALA A 18 5.60 -0.19 -3.49
C ALA A 18 5.27 -1.29 -4.51
N GLY A 19 5.27 -2.55 -4.09
CA GLY A 19 4.93 -3.70 -4.93
C GLY A 19 3.53 -3.59 -5.52
N CYS A 20 2.53 -3.25 -4.69
CA CYS A 20 1.16 -3.03 -5.13
C CYS A 20 1.03 -1.86 -6.12
N THR A 21 1.74 -0.76 -5.90
CA THR A 21 1.75 0.40 -6.81
C THR A 21 2.30 0.03 -8.18
N VAL A 22 3.40 -0.71 -8.21
CA VAL A 22 4.01 -1.20 -9.46
C VAL A 22 3.06 -2.19 -10.14
N ALA A 23 2.56 -3.19 -9.40
CA ALA A 23 1.65 -4.19 -9.94
C ALA A 23 0.38 -3.56 -10.54
N LEU A 24 -0.27 -2.64 -9.82
CA LEU A 24 -1.43 -1.90 -10.30
C LEU A 24 -1.10 -1.12 -11.58
N SER A 25 0.03 -0.41 -11.60
CA SER A 25 0.46 0.35 -12.77
C SER A 25 0.69 -0.52 -14.00
N LEU A 26 1.29 -1.71 -13.80
CA LEU A 26 1.53 -2.69 -14.86
C LEU A 26 0.21 -3.29 -15.36
N VAL A 27 -0.67 -3.73 -14.46
CA VAL A 27 -1.98 -4.30 -14.82
C VAL A 27 -2.82 -3.30 -15.59
N LEU A 28 -2.92 -2.05 -15.13
CA LEU A 28 -3.68 -1.01 -15.80
C LEU A 28 -3.13 -0.72 -17.21
N ARG A 29 -1.81 -0.55 -17.35
CA ARG A 29 -1.20 -0.16 -18.62
C ARG A 29 -1.13 -1.29 -19.63
N TYR A 30 -0.66 -2.46 -19.18
CA TYR A 30 -0.33 -3.59 -20.06
C TYR A 30 -1.38 -4.69 -20.06
N GLY A 31 -2.19 -4.81 -18.99
CA GLY A 31 -3.30 -5.76 -18.94
C GLY A 31 -4.60 -5.18 -19.51
N LEU A 32 -4.93 -3.94 -19.14
CA LEU A 32 -6.23 -3.33 -19.44
C LEU A 32 -6.16 -2.16 -20.45
N GLY A 33 -4.97 -1.67 -20.81
CA GLY A 33 -4.80 -0.53 -21.72
C GLY A 33 -5.31 0.81 -21.16
N ILE A 34 -5.51 0.93 -19.85
CA ILE A 34 -6.10 2.10 -19.20
C ILE A 34 -5.01 3.12 -18.85
N ALA A 35 -5.16 4.33 -19.36
CA ALA A 35 -4.34 5.48 -19.01
C ALA A 35 -4.84 6.15 -17.72
N ALA A 36 -4.57 5.52 -16.58
CA ALA A 36 -4.98 6.03 -15.28
C ALA A 36 -4.17 7.26 -14.84
N SER A 37 -4.84 8.18 -14.14
CA SER A 37 -4.19 9.37 -13.57
C SER A 37 -3.08 8.97 -12.57
N PRO A 38 -2.00 9.77 -12.46
CA PRO A 38 -0.91 9.48 -11.53
C PRO A 38 -1.37 9.35 -10.07
N LEU A 39 -2.37 10.15 -9.68
CA LEU A 39 -2.91 10.14 -8.31
C LEU A 39 -3.58 8.81 -7.97
N LEU A 40 -4.37 8.24 -8.89
CA LEU A 40 -5.01 6.95 -8.67
C LEU A 40 -3.99 5.81 -8.63
N ARG A 41 -2.93 5.88 -9.44
CA ARG A 41 -1.85 4.88 -9.41
C ARG A 41 -1.09 4.87 -8.08
N LEU A 42 -0.98 6.02 -7.42
CA LEU A 42 -0.31 6.16 -6.13
C LEU A 42 -1.19 5.81 -4.93
N SER A 43 -2.43 5.34 -5.14
CA SER A 43 -3.34 4.97 -4.05
C SER A 43 -2.76 3.94 -3.08
N PRO A 44 -1.97 2.91 -3.49
CA PRO A 44 -1.41 1.96 -2.52
C PRO A 44 -0.31 2.60 -1.66
N ILE A 45 0.46 3.54 -2.23
CA ILE A 45 1.46 4.32 -1.49
C ILE A 45 0.81 5.27 -0.48
N ALA A 46 -0.36 5.81 -0.77
CA ALA A 46 -1.09 6.65 0.18
C ALA A 46 -1.40 5.90 1.49
N VAL A 47 -1.65 4.59 1.42
CA VAL A 47 -1.86 3.74 2.60
C VAL A 47 -0.60 3.66 3.47
N TYR A 48 0.59 3.59 2.86
CA TYR A 48 1.84 3.60 3.61
C TYR A 48 2.08 4.93 4.33
N PHE A 49 1.73 6.06 3.72
CA PHE A 49 1.75 7.33 4.43
C PHE A 49 0.79 7.32 5.62
N GLY A 50 -0.43 6.78 5.45
CA GLY A 50 -1.35 6.54 6.55
C GLY A 50 -0.72 5.71 7.69
N TYR A 51 0.00 4.64 7.34
CA TYR A 51 0.74 3.84 8.31
C TYR A 51 1.77 4.68 9.09
N LEU A 52 2.57 5.49 8.41
CA LEU A 52 3.60 6.31 9.05
C LEU A 52 3.04 7.37 10.00
N PHE A 53 1.91 7.99 9.67
CA PHE A 53 1.36 9.09 10.45
C PHE A 53 0.34 8.67 11.51
N LEU A 54 -0.44 7.62 11.26
CA LEU A 54 -1.54 7.19 12.14
C LEU A 54 -1.27 5.85 12.83
N GLY A 55 -0.55 4.93 12.17
CA GLY A 55 -0.29 3.60 12.72
C GLY A 55 0.97 3.55 13.57
N LYS A 56 2.07 4.08 13.04
CA LYS A 56 3.38 4.04 13.66
C LYS A 56 3.41 4.92 14.92
N GLY A 57 3.55 4.28 16.08
CA GLY A 57 3.53 4.95 17.39
C GLY A 57 2.14 5.09 18.01
N SER A 58 1.10 4.56 17.39
CA SER A 58 -0.22 4.44 18.00
C SER A 58 -0.20 3.32 19.04
N THR A 59 -0.24 3.67 20.32
CA THR A 59 -0.26 2.69 21.41
C THR A 59 -1.69 2.37 21.83
N GLY A 60 -2.03 1.07 21.89
CA GLY A 60 -3.33 0.60 22.38
C GLY A 60 -4.48 0.69 21.37
N SER A 61 -4.18 0.87 20.08
CA SER A 61 -5.17 0.88 19.00
C SER A 61 -4.96 -0.28 18.02
N ALA A 62 -6.00 -0.63 17.25
CA ALA A 62 -5.88 -1.62 16.19
C ALA A 62 -4.87 -1.22 15.08
N PHE A 63 -4.49 0.06 15.01
CA PHE A 63 -3.57 0.60 14.01
C PHE A 63 -2.09 0.32 14.33
N GLU A 64 -1.78 -0.17 15.53
CA GLU A 64 -0.43 -0.61 15.92
C GLU A 64 0.03 -1.83 15.10
N ASN A 65 -0.91 -2.66 14.62
CA ASN A 65 -0.58 -3.91 13.94
C ASN A 65 -0.16 -3.67 12.47
N PRO A 66 1.11 -3.91 12.09
CA PRO A 66 1.59 -3.68 10.73
C PRO A 66 0.94 -4.59 9.69
N ARG A 67 0.41 -5.76 10.10
CA ARG A 67 -0.29 -6.67 9.18
C ARG A 67 -1.59 -6.06 8.66
N LEU A 68 -2.28 -5.27 9.47
CA LEU A 68 -3.53 -4.62 9.08
C LEU A 68 -3.29 -3.62 7.95
N TRP A 69 -2.19 -2.87 8.01
CA TRP A 69 -1.78 -1.94 6.96
C TRP A 69 -1.39 -2.63 5.65
N MET A 70 -0.75 -3.80 5.71
CA MET A 70 -0.47 -4.61 4.51
C MET A 70 -1.76 -5.09 3.84
N VAL A 71 -2.73 -5.60 4.63
CA VAL A 71 -4.03 -6.03 4.11
C VAL A 71 -4.80 -4.85 3.52
N LEU A 72 -4.82 -3.72 4.22
CA LEU A 72 -5.47 -2.50 3.76
C LEU A 72 -4.88 -2.01 2.43
N THR A 73 -3.55 -2.07 2.28
CA THR A 73 -2.86 -1.73 1.03
C THR A 73 -3.34 -2.61 -0.12
N ALA A 74 -3.41 -3.93 0.09
CA ALA A 74 -3.92 -4.85 -0.91
C ALA A 74 -5.38 -4.56 -1.28
N VAL A 75 -6.24 -4.32 -0.29
CA VAL A 75 -7.66 -3.96 -0.50
C VAL A 75 -7.79 -2.68 -1.32
N VAL A 76 -7.07 -1.62 -0.97
CA VAL A 76 -7.09 -0.34 -1.71
C VAL A 76 -6.60 -0.53 -3.15
N THR A 77 -5.59 -1.37 -3.35
CA THR A 77 -5.06 -1.69 -4.69
C THR A 77 -6.13 -2.37 -5.55
N VAL A 78 -6.79 -3.40 -5.02
CA VAL A 78 -7.87 -4.12 -5.72
C VAL A 78 -9.05 -3.19 -5.99
N ALA A 79 -9.47 -2.41 -5.00
CA ALA A 79 -10.57 -1.46 -5.13
C ALA A 79 -10.28 -0.38 -6.19
N THR A 80 -9.05 0.14 -6.23
CA THR A 80 -8.63 1.12 -7.24
C THR A 80 -8.64 0.52 -8.64
N GLY A 81 -8.11 -0.70 -8.78
CA GLY A 81 -8.15 -1.43 -10.05
C GLY A 81 -9.57 -1.69 -10.52
N ALA A 82 -10.46 -2.14 -9.63
CA ALA A 82 -11.86 -2.38 -9.93
C ALA A 82 -12.59 -1.08 -10.34
N TYR A 83 -12.40 0.00 -9.59
CA TYR A 83 -12.98 1.32 -9.89
C TYR A 83 -12.58 1.85 -11.27
N LEU A 84 -11.33 1.64 -11.67
CA LEU A 84 -10.82 2.06 -12.97
C LEU A 84 -11.26 1.16 -14.13
N ALA A 85 -11.63 -0.09 -13.85
CA ALA A 85 -12.03 -1.07 -14.86
C ALA A 85 -13.54 -1.04 -15.18
N THR A 86 -14.34 -0.37 -14.35
CA THR A 86 -15.73 0.02 -14.61
C THR A 86 -15.83 1.25 -15.49
#